data_AF-A0A5R2MSG5-F1
#
_entry.id   AF-A0A5R2MSG5-F1
#
_cell.length_a   1.000
_cell.length_b   1.000
_cell.length_c   1.000
_cell.angle_alpha   90.00
_cell.angle_beta   90.00
_cell.angle_gamma   90.00
#
_symmetry.space_group_name_H-M   'P 1'
#
loop_
_entity.id
_entity.type
_entity.pdbx_description
1 polymer ?
#
loop_
_entity_poly.entity_id
_entity_poly.type
_entity_poly.pdbx_seq_one_letter_code
_entity_poly.pdbx_strand_id
1 'polypeptide(L)'
;ITFGFKAGSGTASRIVAWQGRTYTVGAFVQSNFGKRHNFCIRGRRADPELTEPAIREATSRAEKGSIIAVIATDAPFLPHQMKRLARRVPLGVA
;
A
#
# COMPACT_ATOMS: atom_id res chain seq x y z
N ILE A 1 -2.63 -10.10 7.20
CA ILE A 1 -1.29 -10.67 6.91
C ILE A 1 -0.92 -10.21 5.52
N THR A 2 0.25 -9.60 5.36
CA THR A 2 0.72 -9.08 4.06
C THR A 2 2.14 -9.54 3.86
N PHE A 3 2.43 -10.08 2.67
CA PHE A 3 3.74 -10.65 2.35
C PHE A 3 4.25 -11.66 3.39
N GLY A 4 3.35 -12.41 4.02
CA GLY A 4 3.70 -13.33 5.10
C GLY A 4 4.17 -12.66 6.39
N PHE A 5 3.91 -11.37 6.62
CA PHE A 5 4.16 -10.71 7.90
C PHE A 5 2.87 -10.23 8.56
N LYS A 6 2.97 -9.83 9.83
CA LYS A 6 1.90 -9.08 10.49
C LYS A 6 1.64 -7.82 9.66
N ALA A 7 0.37 -7.58 9.40
CA ALA A 7 -0.10 -6.42 8.66
C ALA A 7 -1.35 -5.87 9.32
N GLY A 8 -2.00 -4.92 8.65
CA GLY A 8 -3.19 -4.26 9.14
C GLY A 8 -3.32 -2.89 8.50
N SER A 9 -3.60 -1.90 9.32
CA SER A 9 -3.66 -0.50 8.95
C SER A 9 -2.26 0.08 8.71
N GLY A 10 -2.11 0.84 7.63
CA GLY A 10 -0.93 1.67 7.36
C GLY A 10 -1.36 3.03 6.84
N THR A 11 -0.60 4.07 7.16
CA THR A 11 -0.88 5.44 6.70
C THR A 11 0.40 6.17 6.31
N ALA A 12 0.29 7.08 5.35
CA ALA A 12 1.35 7.99 4.96
C ALA A 12 0.74 9.25 4.32
N SER A 13 1.49 10.35 4.32
CA SER A 13 1.09 11.58 3.62
C SER A 13 2.27 12.23 2.89
N ARG A 14 1.97 13.09 1.93
CA ARG A 14 2.94 13.95 1.23
C ARG A 14 2.36 15.34 1.03
N ILE A 15 3.22 16.34 1.17
CA ILE A 15 2.93 17.72 0.75
C ILE A 15 3.45 17.85 -0.69
N VAL A 16 2.61 18.36 -1.59
CA VAL A 16 2.90 18.51 -3.01
C VAL A 16 2.72 19.97 -3.40
N ALA A 17 3.73 20.56 -4.03
CA ALA A 17 3.65 21.91 -4.56
C ALA A 17 3.11 21.89 -6.00
N TRP A 18 2.11 22.73 -6.28
CA TRP A 18 1.53 22.92 -7.60
C TRP A 18 1.06 24.37 -7.78
N GLN A 19 1.51 25.02 -8.86
CA GLN A 19 1.16 26.41 -9.18
C GLN A 19 1.33 27.38 -7.99
N GLY A 20 2.46 27.29 -7.29
CA GLY A 20 2.77 28.16 -6.15
C GLY A 20 1.95 27.89 -4.88
N ARG A 21 1.10 26.86 -4.85
CA ARG A 21 0.36 26.41 -3.67
C ARG A 21 0.83 25.02 -3.24
N THR A 22 0.66 24.71 -1.96
CA THR A 22 0.93 23.37 -1.42
C THR A 22 -0.38 22.67 -1.09
N TYR A 23 -0.47 21.39 -1.44
CA TYR A 23 -1.60 20.52 -1.13
C TYR A 23 -1.10 19.28 -0.40
N THR A 24 -1.94 18.71 0.45
CA THR A 24 -1.68 17.45 1.15
C THR A 24 -2.34 16.31 0.41
N VAL A 25 -1.61 15.21 0.23
CA VAL A 25 -2.18 13.92 -0.19
C VAL A 25 -1.91 12.91 0.93
N GLY A 26 -2.97 12.39 1.53
CA GLY A 26 -2.95 11.32 2.51
C GLY A 26 -3.38 9.99 1.89
N ALA A 27 -2.74 8.91 2.32
CA ALA A 27 -3.10 7.55 1.96
C ALA A 27 -3.22 6.70 3.22
N PHE A 28 -4.35 6.02 3.38
CA PHE A 28 -4.58 4.99 4.39
C PHE A 28 -4.85 3.67 3.68
N VAL A 29 -4.26 2.58 4.18
CA VAL A 29 -4.48 1.24 3.63
C VAL A 29 -4.82 0.24 4.71
N GLN A 30 -5.72 -0.68 4.40
CA GLN A 30 -5.91 -1.92 5.12
C GLN A 30 -5.31 -3.05 4.28
N SER A 31 -4.15 -3.56 4.70
CA SER A 31 -3.36 -4.50 3.93
C SER A 31 -3.51 -5.95 4.43
N ASN A 32 -3.85 -6.85 3.52
CA ASN A 32 -3.93 -8.29 3.76
C ASN A 32 -3.63 -9.09 2.47
N PHE A 33 -2.51 -8.82 1.78
CA PHE A 33 -2.22 -9.46 0.48
C PHE A 33 -0.73 -9.80 0.26
N GLY A 34 -0.45 -10.52 -0.83
CA GLY A 34 0.91 -10.71 -1.33
C GLY A 34 1.69 -11.86 -0.70
N LYS A 35 2.67 -12.38 -1.46
CA LYS A 35 3.57 -13.48 -1.07
C LYS A 35 4.91 -12.93 -0.59
N ARG A 36 5.56 -13.57 0.39
CA ARG A 36 6.80 -13.10 1.03
C ARG A 36 7.90 -12.71 0.03
N HIS A 37 8.12 -13.51 -1.03
CA HIS A 37 9.14 -13.25 -2.06
C HIS A 37 8.88 -11.99 -2.93
N ASN A 38 7.66 -11.46 -2.91
CA ASN A 38 7.31 -10.21 -3.60
C ASN A 38 7.52 -8.96 -2.74
N PHE A 39 7.92 -9.13 -1.47
CA PHE A 39 8.09 -8.00 -0.58
C PHE A 39 9.29 -7.13 -1.00
N CYS A 40 9.01 -5.85 -1.24
CA CYS A 40 9.99 -4.86 -1.63
C CYS A 40 9.90 -3.65 -0.70
N ILE A 41 11.04 -3.20 -0.18
CA ILE A 41 11.15 -1.96 0.62
C ILE A 41 12.20 -1.06 -0.06
N ARG A 42 11.81 0.18 -0.37
CA ARG A 42 12.70 1.17 -1.02
C ARG A 42 13.39 0.63 -2.29
N GLY A 43 12.65 -0.15 -3.09
CA GLY A 43 13.16 -0.74 -4.34
C GLY A 43 14.03 -1.99 -4.16
N ARG A 44 14.30 -2.43 -2.93
CA ARG A 44 15.08 -3.64 -2.64
C ARG A 44 14.13 -4.76 -2.20
N ARG A 45 14.23 -5.92 -2.85
CA ARG A 45 13.52 -7.12 -2.40
C ARG A 45 14.07 -7.53 -1.03
N ALA A 46 13.18 -7.99 -0.16
CA ALA A 46 13.59 -8.54 1.12
C ALA A 46 14.53 -9.73 0.88
N ASP A 47 15.66 -9.71 1.57
CA ASP A 47 16.67 -10.77 1.51
C ASP A 47 16.06 -12.11 2.00
N PRO A 48 16.48 -13.26 1.47
CA PRO A 48 16.22 -14.57 2.07
C PRO A 48 16.33 -14.60 3.61
N GLU A 49 17.26 -13.87 4.22
CA GLU A 49 17.37 -13.79 5.68
C GLU A 49 16.14 -13.17 6.36
N LEU A 50 15.46 -12.23 5.70
CA LEU A 50 14.19 -11.65 6.15
C LEU A 50 12.98 -12.55 5.84
N THR A 51 13.17 -13.66 5.12
CA THR A 51 12.09 -14.60 4.79
C THR A 51 11.90 -15.69 5.85
N GLU A 52 12.88 -15.86 6.74
CA GLU A 52 12.82 -16.77 7.89
C GLU A 52 12.66 -16.02 9.23
N PRO A 53 12.00 -16.61 10.23
CA PRO A 53 11.19 -17.84 10.12
C PRO A 53 9.92 -17.59 9.31
N ALA A 54 9.52 -18.59 8.52
CA ALA A 54 8.22 -18.61 7.87
C ALA A 54 7.06 -18.51 8.89
N ILE A 55 5.91 -17.97 8.45
CA ILE A 55 4.68 -18.03 9.26
C ILE A 55 4.34 -19.50 9.50
N ARG A 56 4.11 -19.85 10.77
CA ARG A 56 3.49 -21.14 11.13
C ARG A 56 2.04 -21.14 10.69
N GLU A 57 1.74 -21.83 9.60
CA GLU A 57 0.37 -22.04 9.15
C GLU A 57 -0.21 -23.28 9.84
N ALA A 58 -1.09 -23.08 10.82
CA ALA A 58 -1.83 -24.18 11.44
C ALA A 58 -3.05 -24.61 10.59
N THR A 59 -3.42 -23.81 9.58
CA THR A 59 -4.55 -24.03 8.69
C THR A 59 -4.20 -23.60 7.28
N SER A 60 -4.54 -24.42 6.29
CA SER A 60 -4.34 -24.09 4.89
C SER A 60 -5.16 -22.86 4.51
N ARG A 61 -4.49 -21.77 4.12
CA ARG A 61 -5.16 -20.53 3.78
C ARG A 61 -5.45 -20.52 2.28
N ALA A 62 -6.72 -20.45 1.89
CA ALA A 62 -7.07 -20.13 0.51
C ALA A 62 -6.44 -18.76 0.15
N GLU A 63 -5.83 -18.63 -1.03
CA GLU A 63 -5.21 -17.38 -1.51
C GLU A 63 -6.27 -16.30 -1.79
N LYS A 64 -6.85 -15.73 -0.73
CA LYS A 64 -7.73 -14.56 -0.78
C LYS A 64 -7.03 -13.39 -0.12
N GLY A 65 -6.07 -12.81 -0.85
CA GLY A 65 -5.40 -11.57 -0.45
C GLY A 65 -6.18 -10.35 -0.94
N SER A 66 -6.25 -9.29 -0.13
CA SER A 66 -6.84 -8.01 -0.53
C SER A 66 -6.10 -6.82 0.07
N ILE A 67 -6.22 -5.68 -0.58
CA ILE A 67 -5.82 -4.37 -0.04
C ILE A 67 -6.93 -3.38 -0.36
N ILE A 68 -7.31 -2.59 0.64
CA ILE A 68 -8.21 -1.44 0.48
C ILE A 68 -7.38 -0.20 0.75
N ALA A 69 -7.52 0.81 -0.11
CA ALA A 69 -6.85 2.10 0.04
C ALA A 69 -7.87 3.23 0.05
N VAL A 70 -7.67 4.19 0.96
CA VAL A 70 -8.40 5.46 1.01
C VAL A 70 -7.39 6.56 0.73
N ILE A 71 -7.70 7.41 -0.24
CA ILE A 71 -6.88 8.58 -0.61
C ILE A 71 -7.67 9.83 -0.28
N ALA A 72 -7.05 10.74 0.47
CA ALA A 72 -7.61 12.03 0.84
C ALA A 72 -6.68 13.17 0.38
N THR A 73 -7.25 14.29 -0.02
CA THR A 73 -6.48 15.48 -0.37
C THR A 73 -7.31 16.74 -0.17
N ASP A 74 -6.65 17.84 0.17
CA ASP A 74 -7.20 19.20 0.25
C ASP A 74 -7.17 19.92 -1.12
N ALA A 75 -6.64 19.29 -2.16
CA ALA A 75 -6.65 19.82 -3.52
C ALA A 75 -8.09 19.87 -4.07
N PRO A 76 -8.46 20.94 -4.81
CA PRO A 76 -9.82 21.16 -5.28
C PRO A 76 -10.14 20.32 -6.54
N PHE A 77 -10.11 18.99 -6.40
CA PHE A 77 -10.39 18.07 -7.51
C PHE A 77 -11.89 17.86 -7.73
N LEU A 78 -12.26 17.78 -9.00
CA LEU A 78 -13.57 17.30 -9.42
C LEU A 78 -13.66 15.77 -9.30
N PRO A 79 -14.87 15.18 -9.20
CA PRO A 79 -15.03 13.73 -9.00
C PRO A 79 -14.31 12.85 -10.04
N HIS A 80 -14.27 13.27 -11.31
CA HIS A 80 -13.56 12.52 -12.35
C HIS A 80 -12.03 12.61 -12.22
N GLN A 81 -11.50 13.69 -11.64
CA GLN A 81 -10.07 13.83 -11.31
C GLN A 81 -9.73 12.96 -10.10
N MET A 82 -10.62 12.86 -9.11
CA MET A 82 -10.44 11.92 -8.00
C MET A 82 -10.35 10.46 -8.45
N LYS A 83 -11.13 10.06 -9.47
CA LYS A 83 -10.97 8.74 -10.10
C LYS A 83 -9.58 8.55 -10.70
N ARG A 84 -8.98 9.60 -11.31
CA ARG A 84 -7.60 9.54 -11.83
C ARG A 84 -6.59 9.38 -10.71
N LEU A 85 -6.79 10.05 -9.57
CA LEU A 85 -5.94 9.89 -8.40
C LEU A 85 -6.04 8.47 -7.82
N ALA A 86 -7.26 7.94 -7.67
CA ALA A 86 -7.47 6.57 -7.20
C ALA A 86 -6.79 5.52 -8.11
N ARG A 87 -6.80 5.74 -9.44
CA ARG A 87 -6.08 4.88 -10.41
C ARG A 87 -4.56 4.89 -10.27
N ARG A 88 -3.98 5.77 -9.43
CA ARG A 88 -2.54 5.75 -9.12
C ARG A 88 -2.18 4.80 -7.98
N VAL A 89 -3.14 4.39 -7.15
CA VAL A 89 -2.89 3.47 -6.03
C VAL A 89 -2.17 2.19 -6.46
N PRO A 90 -2.56 1.49 -7.55
CA PRO A 90 -1.85 0.28 -7.96
C PRO A 90 -0.36 0.49 -8.23
N LEU A 91 0.07 1.67 -8.67
CA LEU A 91 1.50 1.97 -8.91
C LEU A 91 2.32 2.00 -7.62
N GLY A 92 1.70 2.33 -6.47
CA GLY A 92 2.36 2.29 -5.17
C GLY A 92 2.30 0.91 -4.50
N VAL A 93 1.44 0.02 -5.00
CA VAL A 93 1.28 -1.36 -4.52
C VAL A 93 2.15 -2.34 -5.30
N ALA A 94 2.42 -2.04 -6.57
CA ALA A 94 3.18 -2.85 -7.53
C ALA A 94 4.64 -3.10 -7.12
#